data_AF-A0A939VN25-F1
#
_entry.id   AF-A0A939VN25-F1
#
_cell.length_a   1.000
_cell.length_b   1.000
_cell.length_c   1.000
_cell.angle_alpha   90.00
_cell.angle_beta   90.00
_cell.angle_gamma   90.00
#
_symmetry.space_group_name_H-M   'P 1'
#
loop_
_entity.id
_entity.type
_entity.pdbx_description
1 polymer ?
#
loop_
_entity_poly.entity_id
_entity_poly.type
_entity_poly.pdbx_seq_one_letter_code
_entity_poly.pdbx_strand_id
1 'polypeptide(L)'
;MRPDPKENEVYRHFKGNLYQIVTLATHSETRETLVIYRALYGEGGVYARPLDMFMSEVDRQKYPEVTQQYRFEKTDSCLDPGLMEFLDAETYEERIKILAHLRPRITDTMINTMAVSLDL
;
A
#
# COMPACT_ATOMS: atom_id res chain seq x y z
N MET A 1 -7.25 19.75 -6.26
CA MET A 1 -6.34 18.73 -6.82
C MET A 1 -5.84 17.88 -5.66
N ARG A 2 -5.89 16.54 -5.75
CA ARG A 2 -5.28 15.66 -4.74
C ARG A 2 -3.75 15.68 -4.86
N PRO A 3 -3.00 15.57 -3.76
CA PRO A 3 -1.54 15.58 -3.80
C PRO A 3 -1.00 14.36 -4.56
N ASP A 4 0.12 14.55 -5.24
CA ASP A 4 0.81 13.46 -5.95
C ASP A 4 1.26 12.36 -4.97
N PRO A 5 1.24 11.09 -5.41
CA PRO A 5 1.62 9.97 -4.59
C PRO A 5 3.11 10.05 -4.25
N LYS A 6 3.44 9.75 -2.99
CA LYS A 6 4.81 9.77 -2.48
C LYS A 6 5.35 8.37 -2.30
N GLU A 7 6.67 8.25 -2.37
CA GLU A 7 7.39 7.01 -2.06
C GLU A 7 6.93 6.42 -0.72
N ASN A 8 6.80 5.09 -0.69
CA ASN A 8 6.31 4.27 0.42
C ASN A 8 4.82 4.41 0.77
N GLU A 9 4.06 5.31 0.14
CA GLU A 9 2.60 5.36 0.36
C GLU A 9 1.91 4.10 -0.20
N VAL A 10 0.87 3.65 0.50
CA VAL A 10 0.06 2.50 0.08
C VAL A 10 -1.23 2.99 -0.55
N TYR A 11 -1.57 2.43 -1.70
CA TYR A 11 -2.79 2.71 -2.44
C TYR A 11 -3.57 1.43 -2.68
N ARG A 12 -4.89 1.52 -2.51
CA ARG A 12 -5.84 0.46 -2.86
C ARG A 12 -6.41 0.73 -4.24
N HIS A 13 -6.22 -0.22 -5.14
CA HIS A 13 -6.92 -0.19 -6.42
C HIS A 13 -8.41 -0.52 -6.21
N PHE A 14 -9.30 0.07 -7.00
CA PHE A 14 -10.76 -0.14 -6.87
C PHE A 14 -11.22 -1.61 -6.99
N LYS A 15 -10.34 -2.50 -7.47
CA LYS A 15 -10.55 -3.96 -7.50
C LYS A 15 -10.11 -4.68 -6.22
N GLY A 16 -9.70 -3.96 -5.18
CA GLY A 16 -9.34 -4.49 -3.86
C GLY A 16 -7.85 -4.66 -3.60
N ASN A 17 -7.02 -4.84 -4.64
CA ASN A 17 -5.58 -5.08 -4.48
C ASN A 17 -4.82 -3.86 -3.92
N LEU A 18 -3.82 -4.14 -3.08
CA LEU A 18 -2.94 -3.13 -2.49
C LEU A 18 -1.62 -3.02 -3.24
N TYR A 19 -1.14 -1.78 -3.35
CA TYR A 19 0.09 -1.42 -4.01
C TYR A 19 0.85 -0.39 -3.20
N GLN A 20 2.18 -0.46 -3.20
CA GLN A 20 3.06 0.55 -2.60
C GLN A 20 3.74 1.36 -3.69
N ILE A 21 3.79 2.68 -3.52
CA ILE A 21 4.52 3.58 -4.40
C ILE A 21 6.02 3.37 -4.18
N VAL A 22 6.73 3.06 -5.24
CA VAL A 22 8.19 2.99 -5.25
C VAL A 22 8.75 4.37 -5.51
N THR A 23 8.36 5.01 -6.62
CA THR A 23 8.82 6.37 -6.95
C THR A 23 7.98 6.97 -8.07
N LEU A 24 8.21 8.26 -8.37
CA LEU A 24 7.76 8.88 -9.61
C LEU A 24 8.91 8.90 -10.60
N ALA A 25 8.62 8.59 -11.86
CA ALA A 25 9.60 8.58 -12.95
C ALA A 25 9.15 9.48 -14.09
N THR A 26 10.11 10.08 -14.80
CA THR A 26 9.83 10.81 -16.04
C THR A 26 10.05 9.87 -17.22
N HIS A 27 9.02 9.65 -18.03
CA HIS A 27 9.16 8.87 -19.26
C HIS A 27 10.10 9.60 -20.23
N SER A 28 11.16 8.93 -20.70
CA SER A 28 12.24 9.57 -21.45
C SER A 28 11.79 10.13 -22.81
N GLU A 29 10.86 9.45 -23.47
CA GLU A 29 10.41 9.80 -24.83
C GLU A 29 9.30 10.86 -24.82
N THR A 30 8.30 10.69 -23.94
CA THR A 30 7.10 11.54 -23.91
C THR A 30 7.19 12.66 -22.87
N ARG A 31 8.14 12.57 -21.93
CA ARG A 31 8.29 13.46 -20.77
C ARG A 31 7.10 13.46 -19.81
N GLU A 32 6.20 12.49 -19.92
CA GLU A 32 5.10 12.33 -18.98
C GLU A 32 5.59 11.78 -17.63
N THR A 33 4.90 12.13 -16.55
CA THR A 33 5.16 11.58 -15.22
C THR A 33 4.48 10.23 -15.08
N LEU A 34 5.25 9.21 -14.70
CA LEU A 34 4.80 7.86 -14.41
C LEU A 34 4.87 7.61 -12.90
N VAL A 35 3.88 6.91 -12.38
CA VAL A 35 3.91 6.31 -11.04
C VAL A 35 4.51 4.91 -11.17
N ILE A 36 5.61 4.67 -10.47
CA ILE A 36 6.22 3.35 -10.32
C ILE A 36 5.75 2.78 -8.99
N TYR A 37 5.09 1.63 -9.04
CA TYR A 37 4.48 1.02 -7.86
C TYR A 37 4.60 -0.50 -7.90
N ARG A 38 4.66 -1.13 -6.73
CA ARG A 38 4.78 -2.57 -6.57
C ARG A 38 3.51 -3.17 -5.98
N ALA A 39 3.12 -4.35 -6.45
CA ALA A 39 2.07 -5.13 -5.82
C ALA A 39 2.50 -5.56 -4.41
N LEU A 40 1.56 -5.47 -3.45
CA LEU A 40 1.71 -6.02 -2.10
C LEU A 40 1.07 -7.42 -1.97
N TYR A 41 0.93 -8.11 -3.10
CA TYR A 41 0.33 -9.44 -3.21
C TYR A 41 1.07 -10.27 -4.27
N GLY A 42 0.86 -11.59 -4.25
CA GLY A 42 1.51 -12.52 -5.19
C GLY A 42 3.04 -12.42 -5.12
N GLU A 43 3.69 -12.44 -6.28
CA GLU A 43 5.16 -12.34 -6.41
C GLU A 43 5.70 -10.89 -6.25
N GLY A 44 4.82 -9.91 -6.02
CA GLY A 44 5.24 -8.53 -5.76
C GLY A 44 5.73 -7.76 -6.99
N GLY A 45 5.12 -7.98 -8.16
CA GLY A 45 5.50 -7.34 -9.42
C GLY A 45 5.49 -5.81 -9.39
N VAL A 46 6.35 -5.19 -10.20
CA VAL A 46 6.51 -3.74 -10.31
C VAL A 46 5.91 -3.24 -11.62
N TYR A 47 5.17 -2.14 -11.55
CA TYR A 47 4.43 -1.56 -12.67
C TYR A 47 4.73 -0.08 -12.83
N ALA A 48 4.60 0.41 -14.06
CA ALA A 48 4.62 1.83 -14.40
C ALA A 48 3.27 2.22 -14.99
N ARG A 49 2.73 3.38 -14.58
CA ARG A 49 1.46 3.92 -15.13
C ARG A 49 1.51 5.44 -15.19
N PRO A 50 0.96 6.08 -16.23
CA PRO A 50 0.81 7.53 -16.26
C PRO A 50 0.12 8.08 -15.00
N LEU A 51 0.66 9.18 -14.47
CA LEU A 51 0.21 9.79 -13.21
C LEU A 51 -1.27 10.19 -13.30
N ASP A 52 -1.69 10.79 -14.40
CA ASP A 52 -3.07 11.17 -14.68
C ASP A 52 -4.01 9.95 -14.62
N MET A 53 -3.63 8.82 -15.23
CA MET A 53 -4.39 7.58 -15.24
C MET A 53 -4.36 6.83 -13.90
N PHE A 54 -3.36 7.08 -13.07
CA PHE A 54 -3.29 6.54 -11.70
C PHE A 54 -4.21 7.35 -10.78
N MET A 55 -4.23 8.67 -10.96
CA MET A 55 -4.97 9.62 -10.13
C MET A 55 -6.42 9.81 -10.59
N SER A 56 -6.82 9.19 -11.71
CA SER A 56 -8.15 9.35 -12.30
C SER A 56 -9.26 8.73 -11.44
N GLU A 57 -10.49 9.18 -11.71
CA GLU A 57 -11.69 8.57 -11.15
C GLU A 57 -11.96 7.18 -11.75
N VAL A 58 -12.71 6.36 -11.02
CA VAL A 58 -13.27 5.12 -11.55
C VAL A 58 -14.30 5.46 -12.62
N ASP A 59 -14.25 4.75 -13.74
CA ASP A 59 -15.28 4.81 -14.76
C ASP A 59 -16.57 4.17 -14.21
N ARG A 60 -17.50 4.99 -13.73
CA ARG A 60 -18.77 4.55 -13.15
C ARG A 60 -19.77 4.02 -14.18
N GLN A 61 -19.59 4.32 -15.47
CA GLN A 61 -20.42 3.69 -16.51
C GLN A 61 -20.03 2.22 -16.66
N LYS A 62 -18.73 1.94 -16.57
CA LYS A 62 -18.19 0.58 -16.65
C LYS A 62 -18.29 -0.21 -15.34
N TYR A 63 -18.21 0.45 -14.19
CA TYR A 63 -18.23 -0.16 -12.87
C TYR A 63 -19.22 0.57 -11.95
N PRO A 64 -20.54 0.42 -12.16
CA PRO A 64 -21.56 1.16 -11.42
C PRO A 64 -21.64 0.80 -9.94
N GLU A 65 -21.24 -0.42 -9.56
CA GLU A 65 -21.26 -0.93 -8.18
C GLU A 65 -20.07 -0.48 -7.33
N VAL A 66 -19.05 0.13 -7.94
CA VAL A 66 -17.84 0.53 -7.23
C VAL A 66 -18.09 1.81 -6.44
N THR A 67 -18.02 1.70 -5.11
CA THR A 67 -18.18 2.83 -4.18
C THR A 67 -16.95 3.73 -4.12
N GLN A 68 -15.77 3.19 -4.43
CA GLN A 68 -14.51 3.91 -4.48
C GLN A 68 -14.56 5.02 -5.55
N GLN A 69 -14.15 6.25 -5.23
CA GLN A 69 -14.21 7.37 -6.17
C GLN A 69 -13.06 7.31 -7.18
N TYR A 70 -11.84 7.07 -6.69
CA TYR A 70 -10.63 7.07 -7.52
C TYR A 70 -10.17 5.66 -7.86
N ARG A 71 -9.49 5.50 -8.99
CA ARG A 71 -8.93 4.19 -9.38
C ARG A 71 -7.98 3.65 -8.31
N PHE A 72 -7.23 4.55 -7.69
CA PHE A 72 -6.32 4.28 -6.59
C PHE A 72 -6.58 5.28 -5.45
N GLU A 73 -6.93 4.78 -4.29
CA GLU A 73 -7.12 5.58 -3.08
C GLU A 73 -6.03 5.30 -2.08
N LYS A 74 -5.43 6.37 -1.53
CA LYS A 74 -4.40 6.25 -0.50
C LYS A 74 -5.05 5.59 0.72
N THR A 75 -4.39 4.57 1.24
CA THR A 75 -4.84 3.89 2.45
C THR A 75 -3.92 4.31 3.60
N ASP A 76 -4.53 4.69 4.72
CA ASP A 76 -3.79 5.07 5.94
C ASP A 76 -3.21 3.88 6.70
N SER A 77 -3.46 2.65 6.24
CA SER A 77 -2.73 1.46 6.67
C SER A 77 -1.30 1.52 6.11
N CYS A 78 -0.52 2.45 6.64
CA CYS A 78 0.94 2.47 6.59
C CYS A 78 1.54 1.32 7.41
N LEU A 79 0.70 0.65 8.20
CA LEU A 79 1.06 -0.51 9.00
C LEU A 79 0.91 -1.75 8.11
N ASP A 80 1.98 -2.54 8.03
CA ASP A 80 1.98 -3.82 7.34
C ASP A 80 0.79 -4.67 7.83
N PRO A 81 0.10 -5.43 6.96
CA PRO A 81 -1.01 -6.27 7.39
C PRO A 81 -0.65 -7.19 8.56
N GLY A 82 0.57 -7.73 8.58
CA GLY A 82 1.03 -8.54 9.71
C GLY A 82 1.34 -7.69 10.95
N LEU A 83 1.71 -6.41 10.81
CA LEU A 83 1.80 -5.51 11.98
C LEU A 83 0.41 -5.26 12.58
N MET A 84 -0.63 -5.09 11.76
CA MET A 84 -2.00 -4.97 12.28
C MET A 84 -2.45 -6.28 12.94
N GLU A 85 -2.20 -7.42 12.29
CA GLU A 85 -2.50 -8.74 12.86
C GLU A 85 -1.77 -8.93 14.21
N PHE A 86 -0.54 -8.44 14.34
CA PHE A 86 0.20 -8.46 15.59
C PHE A 86 -0.44 -7.58 16.68
N LEU A 87 -0.90 -6.38 16.33
CA LEU A 87 -1.53 -5.45 17.26
C LEU A 87 -2.91 -5.95 17.73
N ASP A 88 -3.65 -6.64 16.84
CA ASP A 88 -4.95 -7.23 17.13
C ASP A 88 -4.86 -8.57 17.89
N ALA A 89 -3.69 -9.23 17.86
CA ALA A 89 -3.49 -10.50 18.55
C ALA A 89 -3.60 -10.33 20.07
N GLU A 90 -4.46 -11.14 20.69
CA GLU A 90 -4.71 -11.10 22.14
C GLU A 90 -3.67 -11.89 22.93
N THR A 91 -2.99 -12.86 22.30
CA THR A 91 -2.05 -13.75 22.97
C THR A 91 -0.61 -13.57 22.50
N TYR A 92 0.35 -13.83 23.39
CA TYR A 92 1.78 -13.82 23.05
C TYR A 92 2.16 -14.88 21.99
N GLU A 93 1.49 -16.03 21.98
CA GLU A 93 1.78 -17.10 21.01
C GLU A 93 1.40 -16.69 19.58
N GLU A 94 0.27 -16.02 19.39
CA GLU A 94 -0.16 -15.48 18.11
C GLU A 94 0.82 -14.41 17.62
N ARG A 95 1.21 -13.48 18.50
CA ARG A 95 2.21 -12.44 18.22
C ARG A 95 3.54 -13.03 17.75
N ILE A 96 4.04 -14.09 18.40
CA ILE A 96 5.30 -14.76 18.01
C ILE A 96 5.18 -15.41 16.63
N LYS A 97 4.05 -16.07 16.33
CA LYS A 97 3.80 -16.66 15.02
C LYS A 97 3.78 -15.59 13.93
N ILE A 98 3.12 -14.46 14.18
CA ILE A 98 3.04 -13.35 13.23
C ILE A 98 4.42 -12.73 13.00
N LEU A 99 5.19 -12.50 14.07
CA LEU A 99 6.57 -12.00 13.99
C LEU A 99 7.49 -12.89 13.14
N ALA A 100 7.35 -14.21 13.25
CA ALA A 100 8.14 -15.14 12.44
C ALA A 100 7.89 -14.96 10.94
N HIS A 101 6.63 -14.70 10.55
CA HIS A 101 6.25 -14.44 9.16
C HIS A 101 6.60 -13.02 8.69
N LEU A 102 6.63 -12.04 9.61
CA LEU A 102 7.03 -10.66 9.34
C LEU A 102 8.54 -10.46 9.17
N ARG A 103 9.36 -11.35 9.74
CA ARG A 103 10.83 -11.25 9.75
C ARG A 103 11.47 -10.84 8.40
N PRO A 104 11.02 -11.28 7.21
CA PRO A 104 11.61 -10.88 5.94
C PRO A 104 11.36 -9.43 5.53
N ARG A 105 10.39 -8.74 6.15
CA ARG A 105 9.93 -7.39 5.75
C ARG A 105 9.73 -6.44 6.93
N ILE A 106 10.05 -6.86 8.15
CA ILE A 106 9.91 -6.03 9.34
C ILE A 106 10.86 -4.83 9.26
N THR A 107 10.36 -3.64 9.57
CA THR A 107 11.15 -2.41 9.59
C THR A 107 11.34 -1.90 11.01
N ASP A 108 12.33 -1.05 11.25
CA ASP A 108 12.58 -0.45 12.57
C ASP A 108 11.36 0.32 13.11
N THR A 109 10.58 0.93 12.21
CA THR A 109 9.31 1.57 12.58
C THR A 109 8.31 0.57 13.13
N MET A 110 8.18 -0.61 12.50
CA MET A 110 7.29 -1.68 12.99
C MET A 110 7.76 -2.19 14.36
N ILE A 111 9.07 -2.38 14.54
CA ILE A 111 9.65 -2.82 15.82
C ILE A 111 9.34 -1.82 16.94
N ASN A 112 9.54 -0.53 16.68
CA ASN A 112 9.23 0.52 17.66
C ASN A 112 7.73 0.57 17.98
N THR A 113 6.86 0.46 16.99
CA THR A 113 5.41 0.42 17.21
C THR A 113 4.99 -0.79 18.05
N MET A 114 5.57 -1.97 17.79
CA MET A 114 5.32 -3.20 18.55
C MET A 114 5.82 -3.08 19.99
N ALA A 115 7.00 -2.52 20.21
CA ALA A 115 7.56 -2.31 21.55
C ALA A 115 6.63 -1.43 22.41
N VAL A 116 6.16 -0.30 21.86
CA VAL A 116 5.22 0.60 22.54
C VAL A 116 3.91 -0.10 22.93
N SER A 117 3.44 -1.06 22.13
CA SER A 117 2.21 -1.81 22.41
C SER A 117 2.34 -2.89 23.50
N LEU A 118 3.56 -3.34 23.81
CA LEU A 118 3.83 -4.38 24.80
C LEU A 118 4.12 -3.82 26.21
N ASP A 119 4.43 -2.53 26.30
CA ASP A 119 4.75 -1.82 27.55
C ASP A 119 3.50 -1.20 28.25
N LEU A 120 2.29 -1.41 27.70
CA LEU A 120 1.00 -0.91 28.22
C LEU A 120 0.20 -1.95 28.99
#